data_AF-A0A7W1QED8-F1
#
_entry.id   AF-A0A7W1QED8-F1
#
_cell.length_a   1.000
_cell.length_b   1.000
_cell.length_c   1.000
_cell.angle_alpha   90.00
_cell.angle_beta   90.00
_cell.angle_gamma   90.00
#
_symmetry.space_group_name_H-M   'P 1'
#
loop_
_entity.id
_entity.type
_entity.pdbx_description
1 polymer ?
#
loop_
_entity_poly.entity_id
_entity_poly.type
_entity_poly.pdbx_seq_one_letter_code
_entity_poly.pdbx_strand_id
1 'polypeptide(L)' 'MGEIVDRERLRRQHEERQAELRARPEEARIVTRAKVRIIKDYLKEAQLGRFTIRSDEHAPAGAALAPTPLQIFVAGVGF' A
#
# COMPACT_ATOMS: atom_id res chain seq x y z
N MET A 1 -6.68 -29.03 -9.43
CA MET A 1 -6.22 -27.65 -9.17
C MET A 1 -5.84 -27.59 -7.70
N GLY A 2 -4.58 -27.31 -7.36
CA GLY A 2 -4.19 -27.08 -5.96
C GLY A 2 -4.82 -25.80 -5.42
N GLU A 3 -5.02 -25.71 -4.11
CA GLU A 3 -5.44 -24.46 -3.49
C GLU A 3 -4.39 -23.36 -3.76
N ILE A 4 -4.83 -22.22 -4.29
CA ILE A 4 -4.00 -21.03 -4.52
C ILE A 4 -3.55 -20.42 -3.17
N VAL A 5 -4.25 -20.77 -2.08
CA VAL A 5 -4.03 -20.24 -0.73
C VAL A 5 -3.88 -21.39 0.27
N ASP A 6 -2.70 -21.51 0.88
CA ASP A 6 -2.41 -22.46 1.97
C ASP A 6 -2.92 -21.90 3.30
N ARG A 7 -4.14 -22.31 3.68
CA ARG A 7 -4.85 -21.80 4.86
C ARG A 7 -4.19 -22.21 6.17
N GLU A 8 -3.67 -23.44 6.26
CA GLU A 8 -3.03 -23.94 7.48
C GLU A 8 -1.73 -23.21 7.78
N ARG A 9 -0.93 -22.95 6.74
CA ARG A 9 0.28 -22.13 6.87
C ARG A 9 -0.05 -20.71 7.30
N LEU A 10 -1.04 -20.06 6.68
CA LEU A 10 -1.44 -18.70 7.05
C LEU A 10 -1.97 -18.61 8.48
N ARG A 11 -2.75 -19.60 8.92
CA ARG A 11 -3.24 -19.69 10.29
C ARG A 11 -2.09 -19.77 11.30
N ARG A 12 -1.12 -20.67 11.08
CA ARG A 12 0.05 -20.81 11.96
C ARG A 12 0.84 -19.50 12.06
N GLN A 13 1.13 -18.87 10.91
CA GLN A 13 1.84 -17.59 10.87
C GLN A 13 1.10 -16.49 11.64
N HIS A 14 -0.23 -16.45 11.55
CA HIS A 14 -1.03 -15.47 12.29
C HIS A 14 -0.99 -15.72 13.80
N GLU A 15 -1.12 -16.98 14.25
CA GLU A 15 -1.05 -17.35 15.66
C GLU A 15 0.33 -17.03 16.26
N GLU A 16 1.41 -17.35 15.55
CA GLU A 16 2.79 -17.01 15.93
C GLU A 16 2.96 -15.49 16.06
N ARG A 17 2.52 -14.73 15.05
CA ARG A 17 2.63 -13.26 15.07
C ARG A 17 1.82 -12.63 16.21
N GLN A 18 0.65 -13.15 16.50
CA GLN A 18 -0.17 -12.70 17.64
C GLN A 18 0.53 -12.95 18.98
N ALA A 19 1.16 -14.12 19.16
CA ALA A 19 1.93 -14.42 20.36
C ALA A 19 3.13 -13.47 20.52
N GLU A 20 3.86 -13.19 19.44
CA GLU A 20 4.96 -12.23 19.43
C GLU A 20 4.51 -10.82 19.84
N LEU A 21 3.42 -10.32 19.25
CA LEU A 21 2.90 -8.98 19.52
C LEU A 21 2.33 -8.84 20.93
N ARG A 22 1.75 -9.90 21.50
CA ARG A 22 1.32 -9.89 22.91
C ARG A 22 2.50 -9.82 23.87
N ALA A 23 3.60 -10.49 23.53
CA ALA A 23 4.83 -10.43 24.33
C ALA A 23 5.56 -9.08 24.18
N ARG A 24 5.41 -8.41 23.03
CA ARG A 24 6.06 -7.12 22.70
C ARG A 24 5.06 -6.14 22.06
N PRO A 25 4.14 -5.54 22.85
CA PRO A 25 3.08 -4.67 22.33
C PRO A 25 3.58 -3.44 21.57
N GLU A 26 4.78 -2.95 21.90
CA GLU A 26 5.43 -1.84 21.21
C GLU A 26 5.70 -2.14 19.73
N GLU A 27 5.92 -3.41 19.37
CA GLU A 27 6.12 -3.84 17.98
C GLU A 27 4.80 -3.84 17.18
N ALA A 28 3.65 -3.71 17.84
CA ALA A 28 2.37 -3.55 17.16
C ALA A 28 2.22 -2.16 16.52
N ARG A 29 3.04 -1.20 16.93
CA ARG A 29 3.00 0.16 16.37
C ARG A 29 3.72 0.21 15.03
N ILE A 30 2.95 0.31 13.95
CA ILE A 30 3.47 0.48 12.59
C ILE A 30 3.40 1.96 12.21
N VAL A 31 4.49 2.48 11.65
CA VAL A 31 4.55 3.85 11.10
C VAL A 31 4.91 3.78 9.62
N THR A 32 3.94 4.10 8.77
CA THR A 32 4.15 4.23 7.32
C THR A 32 4.35 5.69 6.96
N ARG A 33 5.35 5.99 6.13
CA ARG A 33 5.64 7.34 5.64
C ARG A 33 5.77 7.34 4.13
N ALA A 34 5.32 8.43 3.53
CA ALA A 34 5.49 8.70 2.11
C ALA A 34 6.20 10.04 1.91
N LYS A 35 7.09 10.12 0.91
CA LYS A 35 7.59 11.39 0.39
C LYS A 35 6.96 11.63 -0.97
N VAL A 36 6.24 12.73 -1.12
CA VAL A 36 5.51 13.06 -2.36
C VAL A 36 6.11 14.31 -2.99
N ARG A 37 6.33 14.27 -4.30
CA ARG A 37 6.73 15.43 -5.09
C ARG A 37 5.93 15.51 -6.38
N ILE A 38 5.70 16.73 -6.85
CA ILE A 38 5.22 16.97 -8.21
C ILE A 38 6.42 16.83 -9.14
N ILE A 39 6.30 16.01 -10.18
CA ILE A 39 7.36 15.80 -11.17
C ILE A 39 7.06 16.49 -12.50
N LYS A 40 5.77 16.73 -12.82
CA LYS A 40 5.32 17.53 -13.96
C LYS A 40 3.85 17.90 -13.77
N ASP A 41 3.50 19.19 -13.75
CA ASP A 41 2.11 19.66 -13.65
C ASP A 41 1.31 18.94 -12.54
N TYR A 42 0.34 18.10 -12.91
CA TYR A 42 -0.47 17.30 -11.96
C TYR A 42 0.11 15.89 -11.68
N LEU A 43 1.11 15.45 -12.44
CA LEU A 43 1.80 14.18 -12.23
C LEU A 43 2.69 14.25 -10.99
N LYS A 44 2.39 13.39 -10.04
CA LYS A 44 3.07 13.25 -8.75
C LYS A 44 3.76 11.89 -8.66
N GLU A 45 4.87 11.88 -7.94
CA GLU A 45 5.60 10.67 -7.58
C GLU A 45 5.68 10.59 -6.05
N ALA A 46 5.26 9.45 -5.50
CA ALA A 46 5.32 9.16 -4.08
C ALA A 46 6.24 7.97 -3.82
N GLN A 47 7.19 8.14 -2.90
CA GLN A 47 8.06 7.08 -2.41
C GLN A 47 7.53 6.56 -1.06
N LEU A 48 7.16 5.29 -1.00
CA LEU A 48 6.68 4.58 0.19
C LEU A 48 7.62 3.41 0.50
N GLY A 49 8.54 3.59 1.45
CA GLY A 49 9.57 2.59 1.73
C GLY A 49 10.40 2.29 0.48
N ARG A 50 10.30 1.06 -0.04
CA ARG A 50 11.00 0.60 -1.26
C ARG A 50 10.18 0.77 -2.54
N PHE A 51 8.91 1.19 -2.43
CA PHE A 51 8.00 1.32 -3.55
C PHE A 51 7.92 2.77 -4.03
N THR A 52 7.75 2.92 -5.34
CA THR A 52 7.44 4.21 -5.98
C THR A 52 6.11 4.08 -6.68
N ILE A 53 5.18 4.97 -6.38
CA ILE A 53 3.89 5.07 -7.06
C ILE A 53 3.78 6.44 -7.73
N ARG A 54 3.02 6.49 -8.82
CA ARG A 54 2.69 7.74 -9.50
C ARG A 54 1.20 7.95 -9.49
N SER A 55 0.79 9.21 -9.43
CA SER A 55 -0.61 9.61 -9.59
C SER A 55 -0.70 10.82 -10.52
N ASP A 56 -1.72 10.88 -11.36
CA ASP A 56 -1.99 12.02 -12.24
C ASP A 56 -3.50 12.27 -12.31
N GLU A 57 -3.90 13.48 -12.69
CA GLU A 57 -5.31 13.77 -12.94
C GLU A 57 -5.70 13.49 -14.40
N HIS A 58 -7.00 13.40 -14.66
CA HIS A 58 -7.52 13.41 -16.03
C HIS A 58 -7.55 14.83 -16.60
N ALA A 59 -7.65 14.94 -17.93
CA ALA A 59 -7.86 16.21 -18.60
C ALA A 59 -9.16 16.89 -18.08
N PRO A 60 -9.19 18.23 -17.96
CA PRO A 60 -8.18 19.18 -18.41
C PRO A 60 -7.05 19.45 -17.41
N ALA A 61 -7.13 18.92 -16.18
CA ALA A 61 -6.15 19.20 -15.14
C ALA A 61 -4.84 18.44 -15.35
N GLY A 62 -4.91 17.13 -15.58
CA GLY A 62 -3.74 16.29 -15.81
C GLY A 62 -3.69 15.67 -17.21
N ALA A 63 -2.70 14.80 -17.41
CA ALA A 63 -2.43 14.16 -18.69
C ALA A 63 -2.79 12.67 -18.70
N ALA A 64 -3.48 12.18 -17.65
CA ALA A 64 -3.84 10.78 -17.45
C ALA A 64 -2.65 9.81 -17.58
N LEU A 65 -1.45 10.23 -17.17
CA LEU A 65 -0.22 9.43 -17.25
C LEU A 65 -0.08 8.38 -16.14
N ALA A 66 -0.95 8.46 -15.12
CA ALA A 66 -1.06 7.54 -14.01
C ALA A 66 -2.51 7.57 -13.47
N PRO A 67 -2.92 6.60 -12.62
CA PRO A 67 -4.22 6.67 -11.97
C PRO A 67 -4.38 7.94 -11.13
N THR A 68 -5.62 8.40 -10.98
CA THR A 68 -5.92 9.52 -10.09
C THR A 68 -5.62 9.16 -8.64
N PRO A 69 -5.28 10.13 -7.79
CA PRO A 69 -5.13 9.88 -6.35
C PRO A 69 -6.34 9.15 -5.75
N LEU A 70 -7.56 9.47 -6.21
CA LEU A 70 -8.78 8.81 -5.76
C LEU A 70 -8.86 7.35 -6.22
N GLN A 71 -8.47 7.04 -7.45
CA GLN A 71 -8.41 5.65 -7.93
C GLN A 71 -7.40 4.82 -7.12
N ILE A 72 -6.25 5.41 -6.78
CA ILE A 72 -5.25 4.75 -5.91
C ILE A 72 -5.83 4.50 -4.51
N PHE A 73 -6.54 5.48 -3.95
CA PHE A 73 -7.22 5.32 -2.66
C PHE A 73 -8.27 4.19 -2.70
N VAL A 74 -9.14 4.18 -3.71
CA VAL A 74 -10.17 3.13 -3.88
C VAL A 74 -9.53 1.75 -4.05
N ALA A 75 -8.48 1.65 -4.85
CA ALA A 75 -7.73 0.41 -5.00
C ALA A 75 -7.15 -0.07 -3.67
N GLY A 76 -6.53 0.83 -2.89
CA GLY A 76 -5.97 0.50 -1.59
C GLY A 76 -6.97 0.04 -0.53
N VAL A 77 -8.26 0.40 -0.65
CA VAL A 77 -9.33 -0.12 0.23
C VAL A 77 -9.82 -1.50 -0.22
N GLY A 78 -9.72 -1.82 -1.52
CA GLY A 78 -10.23 -3.07 -2.08
C GLY A 78 -9.27 -4.27 -2.01
N PHE A 79 -7.98 -4.04 -1.74
CA PHE A 79 -6.97 -5.07 -1.49
C PHE A 79 -6.88 -5.39 0.01
#